data_AF-A0A931TR23-F1
#
_entry.id   AF-A0A931TR23-F1
#
_cell.length_a   1.000
_cell.length_b   1.000
_cell.length_c   1.000
_cell.angle_alpha   90.00
_cell.angle_beta   90.00
_cell.angle_gamma   90.00
#
_symmetry.space_group_name_H-M   'P 1'
#
loop_
_entity.id
_entity.type
_entity.pdbx_description
1 polymer ?
#
loop_
_entity_poly.entity_id
_entity_poly.type
_entity_poly.pdbx_seq_one_letter_code
_entity_poly.pdbx_strand_id
1 'polypeptide(L)' 'MFAFQKDNYKWLFIGLAINILGFILMIGGGTDDPKQFNASELFSPVRLTVAPFLIVAGYVVIIYAIMKKPKKNINK' A
#
# COMPACT_ATOMS: atom_id res chain seq x y z
N MET A 1 -12.85 -14.02 -17.07
CA MET A 1 -12.42 -13.35 -15.84
C MET A 1 -12.44 -11.84 -16.05
N PHE A 2 -13.61 -11.21 -15.95
CA PHE A 2 -13.76 -9.74 -16.03
C PHE A 2 -14.45 -9.26 -14.75
N ALA A 3 -13.71 -9.32 -13.65
CA ALA A 3 -14.19 -8.89 -12.33
C ALA A 3 -14.10 -7.36 -12.13
N PHE A 4 -13.60 -6.61 -13.12
CA PHE A 4 -13.28 -5.20 -12.97
C PHE A 4 -14.11 -4.33 -13.92
N GLN A 5 -14.95 -3.47 -13.35
CA GLN A 5 -15.62 -2.39 -14.05
C GLN A 5 -14.87 -1.07 -13.82
N LYS A 6 -14.93 -0.14 -14.79
CA LYS A 6 -14.11 1.09 -14.86
C LYS A 6 -14.11 1.93 -13.58
N ASP A 7 -15.20 1.94 -12.82
CA ASP A 7 -15.30 2.73 -11.58
C ASP A 7 -14.49 2.15 -10.41
N ASN A 8 -14.29 0.83 -10.38
CA ASN A 8 -13.50 0.17 -9.34
C ASN A 8 -12.00 0.34 -9.55
N TYR A 9 -11.58 0.67 -10.77
CA TYR A 9 -10.18 0.83 -11.12
C TYR A 9 -9.54 2.06 -10.42
N LYS A 10 -10.32 3.11 -10.18
CA LYS A 10 -9.85 4.28 -9.40
C LYS A 10 -9.50 3.89 -7.97
N TRP A 11 -10.35 3.10 -7.31
CA TRP A 11 -10.10 2.62 -5.94
C TRP A 11 -8.94 1.63 -5.89
N LEU A 12 -8.81 0.78 -6.91
CA LEU A 12 -7.67 -0.14 -7.05
C LEU A 12 -6.35 0.63 -7.13
N PHE A 13 -6.27 1.66 -7.96
CA PHE A 13 -5.07 2.49 -8.08
C PHE A 13 -4.73 3.26 -6.82
N ILE A 14 -5.73 3.76 -6.10
CA ILE A 14 -5.51 4.42 -4.81
C ILE A 14 -4.88 3.43 -3.82
N GLY A 15 -5.43 2.22 -3.72
CA GLY A 15 -4.87 1.18 -2.86
C GLY A 15 -3.46 0.74 -3.27
N LEU A 16 -3.19 0.67 -4.58
CA LEU A 16 -1.86 0.38 -5.12
C LEU A 16 -0.86 1.49 -4.79
N ALA A 17 -1.23 2.76 -4.96
CA ALA A 17 -0.39 3.91 -4.64
C ALA A 17 -0.02 3.94 -3.14
N ILE A 18 -0.97 3.62 -2.26
CA ILE A 18 -0.72 3.51 -0.82
C ILE A 18 0.30 2.40 -0.52
N ASN A 19 0.17 1.25 -1.18
CA ASN A 19 1.12 0.15 -1.04
C ASN A 19 2.53 0.56 -1.48
N ILE A 20 2.64 1.16 -2.67
CA ILE A 20 3.93 1.66 -3.19
C ILE A 20 4.56 2.66 -2.21
N LEU A 21 3.76 3.57 -1.64
CA LEU A 21 4.25 4.52 -0.64
C LEU A 21 4.77 3.81 0.61
N GLY A 22 4.05 2.79 1.09
CA GLY A 22 4.45 1.96 2.23
C GLY A 22 5.77 1.22 1.99
N PHE A 23 5.96 0.68 0.78
CA PHE A 23 7.24 0.08 0.40
C PHE A 23 8.37 1.11 0.28
N ILE A 24 8.11 2.30 -0.27
CA ILE A 24 9.10 3.39 -0.34
C ILE A 24 9.55 3.81 1.07
N LEU A 25 8.62 3.88 2.03
CA LEU A 25 8.94 4.15 3.44
C LEU A 25 9.86 3.08 4.06
N MET A 26 9.80 1.82 3.58
CA MET A 26 10.74 0.76 3.99
C MET A 26 12.12 0.89 3.33
N ILE A 27 12.22 1.52 2.16
CA ILE A 27 13.50 1.73 1.46
C ILE A 27 14.27 2.83 2.19
N GLY A 28 15.08 2.42 3.17
CA GLY A 28 16.07 3.26 3.82
C GLY A 28 16.61 2.64 5.10
N GLY A 29 17.72 3.20 5.61
CA GLY A 29 18.42 2.69 6.79
C GLY A 29 19.52 1.69 6.45
N GLY A 30 19.74 1.42 5.16
CA GLY A 30 20.97 0.81 4.68
C GLY A 30 22.14 1.77 4.90
N THR A 31 23.15 1.31 5.60
CA THR A 31 24.46 1.97 5.69
C THR A 31 25.36 1.43 4.58
N ASP A 32 26.20 2.27 3.99
CA ASP A 32 27.20 1.85 2.99
C ASP A 32 28.33 1.01 3.63
N ASP A 33 28.47 1.05 4.97
CA ASP A 33 29.46 0.29 5.73
C ASP A 33 28.79 -0.86 6.52
N PRO A 34 28.98 -2.13 6.14
CA PRO A 34 28.41 -3.28 6.87
C PRO A 34 28.94 -3.44 8.31
N LYS A 35 29.94 -2.64 8.71
CA LYS A 35 30.51 -2.59 10.06
C LYS A 35 29.94 -1.48 10.95
N GLN A 36 29.20 -0.51 10.40
CA GLN A 36 28.62 0.60 11.15
C GLN A 36 27.13 0.36 11.39
N PHE A 37 26.79 -0.28 12.49
CA PHE A 37 25.41 -0.61 12.82
C PHE A 37 24.65 0.64 13.31
N ASN A 38 24.09 1.43 12.39
CA ASN A 38 23.24 2.58 12.70
C ASN A 38 21.85 2.12 13.18
N ALA A 39 21.80 1.63 14.43
CA ALA A 39 20.59 1.12 15.07
C ALA A 39 19.44 2.15 15.05
N SER A 40 19.73 3.44 15.17
CA SER A 40 18.72 4.51 15.16
C SER A 40 18.01 4.67 13.80
N GLU A 41 18.67 4.35 12.69
CA GLU A 41 18.08 4.44 11.35
C GLU A 41 17.41 3.12 10.93
N LEU A 42 17.99 1.99 11.33
CA LEU A 42 17.42 0.67 11.08
C LEU A 42 16.15 0.43 11.91
N PHE A 43 16.18 0.78 13.21
CA PHE A 43 15.05 0.65 14.13
C PHE A 43 14.21 1.93 14.21
N SER A 44 14.00 2.59 13.08
CA SER A 44 13.02 3.67 13.05
C SER A 44 11.61 3.09 13.27
N PRO A 45 10.84 3.55 14.27
CA PRO A 45 9.46 3.10 14.49
C PRO A 45 8.56 3.35 13.27
N VAL A 46 8.97 4.27 12.38
CA VAL A 46 8.31 4.52 11.09
C VAL A 46 8.46 3.32 10.14
N ARG A 47 9.64 2.68 10.09
CA ARG A 47 9.88 1.54 9.20
C ARG A 47 9.35 0.23 9.76
N LEU A 48 9.46 0.04 11.07
CA LEU A 48 9.02 -1.18 11.75
C LEU A 48 7.50 -1.27 11.95
N THR A 49 6.84 -0.13 12.19
CA THR A 49 5.41 -0.13 12.55
C THR A 49 4.58 0.59 11.50
N VAL A 50 4.94 1.81 11.13
CA VAL A 50 4.10 2.65 10.26
C VAL A 50 4.07 2.09 8.84
N ALA A 51 5.22 1.70 8.28
CA ALA A 51 5.31 1.16 6.93
C ALA A 51 4.51 -0.14 6.73
N PRO A 52 4.66 -1.20 7.54
CA PRO A 52 3.85 -2.41 7.39
C PRO A 52 2.36 -2.15 7.66
N PHE A 53 2.03 -1.23 8.58
CA PHE A 53 0.63 -0.84 8.80
C PHE A 53 0.04 -0.15 7.56
N LEU A 54 0.81 0.71 6.88
CA LEU A 54 0.40 1.37 5.64
C LEU A 54 0.14 0.36 4.52
N ILE A 55 1.01 -0.64 4.39
CA ILE A 55 0.89 -1.72 3.39
C ILE A 55 -0.40 -2.51 3.64
N VAL A 56 -0.65 -2.92 4.89
CA VAL A 56 -1.89 -3.62 5.28
C VAL A 56 -3.12 -2.77 4.97
N ALA A 57 -3.11 -1.48 5.33
CA ALA A 57 -4.20 -0.56 5.00
C ALA A 57 -4.42 -0.46 3.48
N GLY A 58 -3.35 -0.39 2.69
CA GLY A 58 -3.40 -0.41 1.23
C GLY A 58 -4.05 -1.68 0.69
N TYR A 59 -3.72 -2.85 1.26
CA TYR A 59 -4.36 -4.12 0.89
C TYR A 59 -5.85 -4.15 1.24
N VAL A 60 -6.26 -3.62 2.39
CA VAL A 60 -7.68 -3.50 2.77
C VAL A 60 -8.44 -2.64 1.76
N VAL A 61 -7.85 -1.53 1.29
CA VAL A 61 -8.45 -0.67 0.27
C VAL A 61 -8.57 -1.40 -1.08
N ILE A 62 -7.55 -2.16 -1.48
CA ILE A 62 -7.58 -2.99 -2.70
C ILE A 62 -8.68 -4.06 -2.60
N ILE A 63 -8.75 -4.79 -1.49
CA ILE A 63 -9.77 -5.81 -1.25
C ILE A 63 -11.16 -5.17 -1.31
N TYR A 64 -11.36 -4.02 -0.66
CA TYR A 64 -12.60 -3.27 -0.75
C TYR A 64 -12.93 -2.83 -2.18
N ALA A 65 -11.94 -2.37 -2.95
CA ALA A 65 -12.12 -1.98 -4.36
C ALA A 65 -12.57 -3.16 -5.24
N ILE A 66 -12.06 -4.37 -4.96
CA ILE A 66 -12.44 -5.60 -5.66
C ILE A 66 -13.84 -6.07 -5.23
N MET A 67 -14.12 -6.04 -3.92
CA MET A 67 -15.40 -6.50 -3.36
C MET A 67 -16.56 -5.54 -3.65
N LYS A 68 -16.28 -4.25 -3.82
CA LYS A 68 -17.30 -3.24 -4.11
C LYS A 68 -17.98 -3.57 -5.43
N LYS A 69 -19.17 -4.16 -5.38
CA LYS A 69 -19.93 -4.47 -6.60
C LYS A 69 -20.17 -3.18 -7.39
N PRO A 70 -20.04 -3.23 -8.73
CA PRO A 70 -20.27 -2.06 -9.56
C PRO A 70 -21.66 -1.49 -9.29
N LYS A 71 -21.75 -0.17 -9.15
CA LYS A 71 -23.05 0.51 -9.05
C LYS A 71 -23.78 0.20 -10.35
N LYS A 72 -24.82 -0.63 -10.28
CA LYS A 72 -25.71 -0.89 -11.42
C LYS A 72 -26.35 0.46 -11.75
N ASN A 73 -25.84 1.13 -12.78
CA ASN A 73 -26.51 2.27 -13.37
C ASN A 73 -27.75 1.72 -14.08
N ILE A 74 -28.82 1.52 -13.32
CA ILE A 74 -30.17 1.33 -13.87
C ILE A 74 -30.57 2.71 -14.40
N ASN A 75 -30.08 3.08 -15.57
CA ASN A 75 -30.62 4.22 -16.28
C ASN A 75 -31.85 3.74 -17.06
N LYS A 76 -32.94 4.40 -16.69
CA LYS A 76 -34.30 4.37 -17.22
C LYS A 76 -34.36 4.96 -18.62
#